data_AF-A0A1C5H4Z8-F1
#
_entry.id   AF-A0A1C5H4Z8-F1
#
_cell.length_a   1.000
_cell.length_b   1.000
_cell.length_c   1.000
_cell.angle_alpha   90.00
_cell.angle_beta   90.00
_cell.angle_gamma   90.00
#
_symmetry.space_group_name_H-M   'P 1'
#
loop_
_entity.id
_entity.type
_entity.pdbx_description
1 polymer ?
#
loop_
_entity_poly.entity_id
_entity_poly.type
_entity_poly.pdbx_seq_one_letter_code
_entity_poly.pdbx_strand_id
1 'polypeptide(L)'
;MRPIHRVLRVLATVVLALLTASTVATPAGASPLPPTELGGLDLSAYCRSQGASDAVLTGGTAYDWHCRTADGRRTDLAFDAACRWTYATDGAVDRIGNFYDPTSVRCWRVRADVVTPDFRRWCQATGRSDAALLGSTVYDWRCVTYSRGGPSYSDVDVLAACRETTFGYATVERFASFRDAYSWQCRV
;
A
#
# COMPACT_ATOMS: atom_id res chain seq x y z
N MET A 1 5.49 66.85 -50.75
CA MET A 1 5.34 67.13 -49.31
C MET A 1 4.18 66.29 -48.76
N ARG A 2 4.46 65.48 -47.72
CA ARG A 2 3.56 64.91 -46.67
C ARG A 2 2.17 64.42 -47.11
N PRO A 3 1.90 63.09 -47.06
CA PRO A 3 1.01 62.61 -45.98
C PRO A 3 1.23 61.16 -45.47
N ILE A 4 2.36 60.50 -45.72
CA ILE A 4 2.51 59.06 -45.35
C ILE A 4 2.85 58.83 -43.86
N HIS A 5 3.42 59.81 -43.15
CA HIS A 5 3.87 59.63 -41.76
C HIS A 5 2.79 59.64 -40.68
N ARG A 6 1.54 59.99 -41.00
CA ARG A 6 0.45 59.99 -40.00
C ARG A 6 -0.23 58.64 -39.83
N VAL A 7 -0.23 57.79 -40.87
CA VAL A 7 -0.90 56.47 -40.81
C VAL A 7 -0.07 55.46 -40.01
N LEU A 8 1.26 55.53 -40.07
CA LEU A 8 2.14 54.60 -39.34
C LEU A 8 2.20 54.82 -37.82
N ARG A 9 1.85 56.01 -37.31
CA ARG A 9 1.88 56.26 -35.86
C ARG A 9 0.65 55.73 -35.12
N VAL A 10 -0.47 55.48 -35.80
CA VAL A 10 -1.69 54.96 -35.18
C VAL A 10 -1.68 53.43 -35.10
N LEU A 11 -0.94 52.75 -35.96
CA LEU A 11 -0.79 51.28 -35.93
C LEU A 11 0.25 50.78 -34.91
N ALA A 12 1.09 51.66 -34.37
CA ALA A 12 2.12 51.30 -33.39
C ALA A 12 1.64 51.31 -31.92
N THR A 13 0.40 51.69 -31.64
CA THR A 13 -0.17 51.71 -30.28
C THR A 13 -1.19 50.61 -29.99
N VAL A 14 -1.55 49.76 -30.97
CA VAL A 14 -2.56 48.70 -30.77
C VAL A 14 -1.95 47.30 -30.56
N VAL A 15 -0.65 47.10 -30.81
CA VAL A 15 -0.02 45.76 -30.64
C VAL A 15 0.59 45.56 -29.23
N LEU A 16 0.54 46.57 -28.35
CA LEU A 16 1.08 46.49 -26.99
C LEU A 16 0.00 46.16 -25.92
N ALA A 17 -0.98 45.31 -26.24
CA ALA A 17 -2.09 45.01 -25.33
C ALA A 17 -2.55 43.53 -25.31
N LEU A 18 -1.73 42.58 -25.79
CA LEU A 18 -2.08 41.15 -25.80
C LEU A 18 -0.90 40.28 -25.33
N LEU A 19 -0.41 40.57 -24.13
CA LEU A 19 0.44 39.66 -23.35
C LEU A 19 -0.16 39.50 -21.96
N THR A 20 -1.45 39.15 -21.89
CA THR A 20 -2.01 38.57 -20.66
C THR A 20 -1.42 37.17 -20.56
N ALA A 21 -0.34 37.04 -19.80
CA ALA A 21 0.19 35.75 -19.37
C ALA A 21 -0.92 35.03 -18.58
N SER A 22 -1.64 34.13 -19.24
CA SER A 22 -2.57 33.23 -18.59
C SER A 22 -1.76 32.27 -17.73
N THR A 23 -1.51 32.64 -16.47
CA THR A 23 -1.08 31.69 -15.45
C THR A 23 -2.24 30.72 -15.25
N VAL A 24 -2.22 29.60 -15.98
CA VAL A 24 -3.11 28.48 -15.72
C VAL A 24 -2.75 28.02 -14.31
N ALA A 25 -3.56 28.40 -13.32
CA ALA A 25 -3.45 27.84 -11.99
C ALA A 25 -3.78 26.35 -12.13
N THR A 26 -2.74 25.51 -12.25
CA THR A 26 -2.92 24.07 -12.10
C THR A 26 -3.52 23.84 -10.73
N PRO A 27 -4.64 23.10 -10.60
CA PRO A 27 -5.13 22.75 -9.28
C PRO A 27 -3.97 22.11 -8.52
N ALA A 28 -3.64 22.65 -7.35
CA ALA A 28 -2.76 21.97 -6.43
C ALA A 28 -3.43 20.62 -6.15
N GLY A 29 -2.87 19.55 -6.71
CA GLY A 29 -3.35 18.20 -6.45
C GLY A 29 -3.25 17.99 -4.95
N ALA A 30 -4.39 17.97 -4.26
CA ALA A 30 -4.42 17.67 -2.84
C ALA A 30 -3.69 16.34 -2.64
N SER A 31 -2.66 16.35 -1.78
CA SER A 31 -1.93 15.13 -1.48
C SER A 31 -2.92 14.05 -1.07
N PRO A 32 -2.75 12.85 -1.61
CA PRO A 32 -3.48 11.68 -1.16
C PRO A 32 -3.68 11.59 0.35
N LEU A 33 -4.91 11.30 0.80
CA LEU A 33 -5.12 10.86 2.19
C LEU A 33 -4.28 9.59 2.41
N PRO A 34 -3.38 9.59 3.41
CA PRO A 34 -2.54 8.44 3.68
C PRO A 34 -3.38 7.27 4.23
N PRO A 35 -2.88 6.04 4.11
CA PRO A 35 -3.49 4.91 4.77
C PRO A 35 -3.67 5.15 6.27
N THR A 36 -4.82 4.73 6.79
CA THR A 36 -5.23 4.98 8.18
C THR A 36 -5.71 3.69 8.83
N GLU A 37 -5.22 3.38 10.03
CA GLU A 37 -5.72 2.23 10.81
C GLU A 37 -7.17 2.48 11.22
N LEU A 38 -8.04 1.51 10.91
CA LEU A 38 -9.46 1.57 11.26
C LEU A 38 -9.76 0.86 12.59
N GLY A 39 -8.90 -0.09 12.97
CA GLY A 39 -9.01 -0.87 14.21
C GLY A 39 -9.12 -2.38 13.97
N GLY A 40 -9.64 -3.09 14.98
CA GLY A 40 -9.90 -4.53 14.90
C GLY A 40 -11.20 -4.85 14.18
N LEU A 41 -11.52 -6.14 14.09
CA LEU A 41 -12.74 -6.63 13.45
C LEU A 41 -13.48 -7.65 14.32
N ASP A 42 -14.81 -7.62 14.26
CA ASP A 42 -15.67 -8.61 14.89
C ASP A 42 -15.90 -9.78 13.93
N LEU A 43 -15.01 -10.78 14.03
CA LEU A 43 -15.08 -11.99 13.19
C LEU A 43 -16.38 -12.76 13.41
N SER A 44 -16.90 -12.78 14.64
CA SER A 44 -18.15 -13.46 14.98
C SER A 44 -19.34 -12.79 14.29
N ALA A 45 -19.40 -11.46 14.28
CA ALA A 45 -20.42 -10.73 13.55
C ALA A 45 -20.28 -10.89 12.03
N TYR A 46 -19.06 -10.82 11.50
CA TYR A 46 -18.80 -11.09 10.08
C TYR A 46 -19.25 -12.49 9.69
N CYS A 47 -18.83 -13.54 10.38
CA CYS A 47 -19.23 -14.90 10.08
C CYS A 47 -20.75 -15.10 10.15
N ARG A 48 -21.44 -14.51 11.14
CA ARG A 48 -22.91 -14.54 11.21
C ARG A 48 -23.58 -13.86 10.02
N SER A 49 -23.03 -12.75 9.52
CA SER A 49 -23.50 -12.11 8.29
C SER A 49 -23.40 -13.00 7.05
N GLN A 50 -22.46 -13.96 7.06
CA GLN A 50 -22.27 -14.94 6.00
C GLN A 50 -23.12 -16.22 6.21
N GLY A 51 -24.00 -16.23 7.22
CA GLY A 51 -24.85 -17.38 7.55
C GLY A 51 -24.18 -18.47 8.40
N ALA A 52 -22.98 -18.22 8.92
CA ALA A 52 -22.34 -19.10 9.91
C ALA A 52 -22.89 -18.84 11.33
N SER A 53 -22.62 -19.75 12.26
CA SER A 53 -23.02 -19.59 13.67
C SER A 53 -22.06 -18.67 14.44
N ASP A 54 -20.75 -18.82 14.21
CA ASP A 54 -19.71 -18.05 14.88
C ASP A 54 -18.37 -18.10 14.13
N ALA A 55 -17.42 -17.26 14.54
CA ALA A 55 -16.00 -17.43 14.21
C ALA A 55 -15.33 -18.35 15.22
N VAL A 56 -14.36 -19.15 14.76
CA VAL A 56 -13.58 -20.04 15.63
C VAL A 56 -12.12 -20.01 15.21
N LEU A 57 -11.23 -19.96 16.19
CA LEU A 57 -9.79 -20.14 16.01
C LEU A 57 -9.44 -21.61 16.29
N THR A 58 -8.84 -22.30 15.32
CA THR A 58 -8.53 -23.74 15.44
C THR A 58 -7.04 -24.05 15.47
N GLY A 59 -6.20 -23.02 15.58
CA GLY A 59 -4.75 -23.11 15.57
C GLY A 59 -4.09 -21.86 16.13
N GLY A 60 -2.83 -21.63 15.76
CA GLY A 60 -1.98 -20.59 16.34
C GLY A 60 -1.58 -19.49 15.36
N THR A 61 -2.13 -19.48 14.15
CA THR A 61 -1.77 -18.52 13.09
C THR A 61 -2.97 -17.69 12.66
N ALA A 62 -2.72 -16.56 12.02
CA ALA A 62 -3.77 -15.72 11.45
C ALA A 62 -4.71 -16.52 10.52
N TYR A 63 -4.20 -17.52 9.80
CA TYR A 63 -5.01 -18.33 8.87
C TYR A 63 -5.85 -19.42 9.53
N ASP A 64 -5.70 -19.64 10.84
CA ASP A 64 -6.48 -20.66 11.55
C ASP A 64 -7.84 -20.14 12.04
N TRP A 65 -8.23 -18.93 11.63
CA TRP A 65 -9.57 -18.40 11.82
C TRP A 65 -10.52 -18.94 10.75
N HIS A 66 -11.66 -19.47 11.19
CA HIS A 66 -12.69 -20.00 10.32
C HIS A 66 -14.07 -19.53 10.74
N CYS A 67 -14.97 -19.39 9.78
CA CYS A 67 -16.39 -19.33 10.07
C CYS A 67 -16.92 -20.75 10.27
N ARG A 68 -17.59 -21.01 11.40
CA ARG A 68 -18.19 -22.30 11.72
C ARG A 68 -19.70 -22.22 11.56
N THR A 69 -20.28 -23.10 10.76
CA THR A 69 -21.73 -23.22 10.57
C THR A 69 -22.38 -24.01 11.71
N ALA A 70 -23.72 -24.04 11.78
CA ALA A 70 -24.44 -24.69 12.88
C ALA A 70 -24.21 -26.21 12.96
N ASP A 71 -23.93 -26.86 11.82
CA ASP A 71 -23.60 -28.29 11.73
C ASP A 71 -22.12 -28.59 12.08
N GLY A 72 -21.33 -27.57 12.44
CA GLY A 72 -19.92 -27.69 12.79
C GLY A 72 -18.94 -27.59 11.62
N ARG A 73 -19.41 -27.52 10.37
CA ARG A 73 -18.53 -27.33 9.19
C ARG A 73 -17.87 -25.96 9.24
N ARG A 74 -16.60 -25.92 8.83
CA ARG A 74 -15.74 -24.74 8.83
C ARG A 74 -15.48 -24.27 7.40
N THR A 75 -15.45 -22.97 7.20
CA THR A 75 -15.02 -22.33 5.95
C THR A 75 -13.95 -21.29 6.24
N ASP A 76 -13.06 -21.09 5.28
CA ASP A 76 -11.98 -20.12 5.41
C ASP A 76 -12.52 -18.70 5.54
N LEU A 77 -11.81 -17.90 6.34
CA LEU A 77 -12.10 -16.51 6.56
C LEU A 77 -11.13 -15.65 5.73
N ALA A 78 -11.68 -14.78 4.88
CA ALA A 78 -10.90 -13.77 4.17
C ALA A 78 -10.91 -12.46 4.97
N PHE A 79 -9.77 -12.09 5.56
CA PHE A 79 -9.70 -10.90 6.42
C PHE A 79 -9.96 -9.60 5.67
N ASP A 80 -9.54 -9.49 4.40
CA ASP A 80 -9.82 -8.30 3.59
C ASP A 80 -11.33 -8.13 3.35
N ALA A 81 -12.05 -9.21 3.05
CA ALA A 81 -13.51 -9.19 2.95
C ALA A 81 -14.17 -8.84 4.29
N ALA A 82 -13.67 -9.38 5.40
CA ALA A 82 -14.16 -9.05 6.73
C ALA A 82 -13.94 -7.56 7.07
N CYS A 83 -12.78 -6.99 6.74
CA CYS A 83 -12.50 -5.57 6.90
C CYS A 83 -13.44 -4.69 6.07
N ARG A 84 -13.69 -5.03 4.79
CA ARG A 84 -14.65 -4.29 3.93
C ARG A 84 -16.06 -4.33 4.51
N TRP A 85 -16.47 -5.49 5.03
CA TRP A 85 -17.77 -5.65 5.67
C TRP A 85 -17.88 -4.84 6.96
N THR A 86 -16.91 -4.96 7.88
CA THR A 86 -16.92 -4.28 9.19
C THR A 86 -16.99 -2.76 9.05
N TYR A 87 -16.29 -2.19 8.07
CA TYR A 87 -16.18 -0.74 7.88
C TYR A 87 -17.03 -0.20 6.72
N ALA A 88 -17.84 -1.04 6.09
CA ALA A 88 -18.72 -0.71 4.98
C ALA A 88 -18.02 0.09 3.86
N THR A 89 -16.81 -0.33 3.46
CA THR A 89 -16.02 0.35 2.44
C THR A 89 -15.10 -0.59 1.69
N ASP A 90 -15.05 -0.46 0.36
CA ASP A 90 -14.13 -1.23 -0.49
C ASP A 90 -12.66 -0.85 -0.31
N GLY A 91 -12.41 0.33 0.27
CA GLY A 91 -11.08 0.83 0.61
C GLY A 91 -10.50 0.24 1.90
N ALA A 92 -11.17 -0.73 2.54
CA ALA A 92 -10.62 -1.42 3.71
C ALA A 92 -9.87 -2.69 3.29
N VAL A 93 -8.68 -2.90 3.85
CA VAL A 93 -7.88 -4.12 3.72
C VAL A 93 -7.39 -4.57 5.08
N ASP A 94 -7.03 -5.85 5.20
CA ASP A 94 -6.36 -6.37 6.37
C ASP A 94 -4.85 -6.11 6.33
N ARG A 95 -4.26 -5.99 7.52
CA ARG A 95 -2.83 -6.12 7.77
C ARG A 95 -2.65 -7.14 8.88
N ILE A 96 -1.94 -8.21 8.58
CA ILE A 96 -1.49 -9.20 9.57
C ILE A 96 -0.13 -8.72 10.10
N GLY A 97 -0.08 -8.25 11.35
CA GLY A 97 1.16 -7.76 11.95
C GLY A 97 2.18 -8.86 12.22
N ASN A 98 1.71 -10.04 12.66
CA ASN A 98 2.51 -11.24 12.88
C ASN A 98 1.67 -12.47 12.51
N PHE A 99 2.09 -13.21 11.48
CA PHE A 99 1.39 -14.40 11.00
C PHE A 99 1.17 -15.46 12.10
N TYR A 100 2.12 -15.58 13.04
CA TYR A 100 2.05 -16.52 14.17
C TYR A 100 1.33 -15.95 15.39
N ASP A 101 0.70 -14.79 15.27
CA ASP A 101 -0.24 -14.26 16.26
C ASP A 101 -1.61 -14.07 15.58
N PRO A 102 -2.60 -14.93 15.90
CA PRO A 102 -3.92 -14.89 15.28
C PRO A 102 -4.71 -13.63 15.63
N THR A 103 -4.25 -12.82 16.59
CA THR A 103 -4.90 -11.58 17.03
C THR A 103 -4.25 -10.32 16.46
N SER A 104 -3.17 -10.48 15.68
CA SER A 104 -2.40 -9.35 15.13
C SER A 104 -3.03 -8.67 13.91
N VAL A 105 -4.19 -9.15 13.47
CA VAL A 105 -4.88 -8.61 12.29
C VAL A 105 -5.57 -7.29 12.64
N ARG A 106 -5.33 -6.27 11.80
CA ARG A 106 -5.98 -4.96 11.87
C ARG A 106 -6.50 -4.56 10.51
N CYS A 107 -7.55 -3.76 10.47
CA CYS A 107 -8.08 -3.19 9.24
C CYS A 107 -7.48 -1.81 9.00
N TRP A 108 -7.18 -1.52 7.74
CA TRP A 108 -6.63 -0.27 7.28
C TRP A 108 -7.45 0.27 6.12
N ARG A 109 -7.75 1.57 6.15
CA ARG A 109 -8.25 2.30 4.99
C ARG A 109 -7.08 2.64 4.09
N VAL A 110 -7.18 2.29 2.83
CA VAL A 110 -6.14 2.43 1.80
C VAL A 110 -6.78 2.86 0.49
N ARG A 111 -5.94 3.23 -0.49
CA ARG A 111 -6.36 3.36 -1.88
C ARG A 111 -6.39 2.01 -2.58
N ALA A 112 -6.92 2.02 -3.79
CA ALA A 112 -6.92 0.86 -4.68
C ALA A 112 -5.51 0.53 -5.18
N ASP A 113 -4.61 1.52 -5.22
CA ASP A 113 -3.24 1.37 -5.70
C ASP A 113 -2.45 0.38 -4.85
N VAL A 114 -1.78 -0.56 -5.54
CA VAL A 114 -0.91 -1.56 -4.94
C VAL A 114 0.43 -1.49 -5.65
N VAL A 115 1.50 -1.32 -4.87
CA VAL A 115 2.87 -1.34 -5.38
C VAL A 115 3.60 -2.52 -4.75
N THR A 116 4.31 -3.31 -5.55
CA THR A 116 5.19 -4.37 -5.04
C THR A 116 6.47 -3.72 -4.49
N PRO A 117 6.91 -4.02 -3.26
CA PRO A 117 8.15 -3.45 -2.72
C PRO A 117 9.38 -3.91 -3.53
N ASP A 118 10.30 -2.99 -3.75
CA ASP A 118 11.61 -3.30 -4.33
C ASP A 118 12.64 -3.52 -3.21
N PHE A 119 12.71 -4.77 -2.74
CA PHE A 119 13.64 -5.15 -1.67
C PHE A 119 15.09 -4.99 -2.07
N ARG A 120 15.44 -5.27 -3.33
CA ARG A 120 16.82 -5.11 -3.81
C ARG A 120 17.24 -3.65 -3.72
N ARG A 121 16.44 -2.74 -4.27
CA ARG A 121 16.72 -1.31 -4.21
C ARG A 121 16.82 -0.83 -2.77
N TRP A 122 15.91 -1.24 -1.89
CA TRP A 122 15.96 -0.83 -0.48
C TRP A 122 17.21 -1.37 0.25
N CYS A 123 17.56 -2.65 0.06
CA CYS A 123 18.77 -3.22 0.63
C CYS A 123 20.03 -2.47 0.15
N GLN A 124 20.10 -2.14 -1.14
CA GLN A 124 21.21 -1.36 -1.70
C GLN A 124 21.26 0.07 -1.18
N ALA A 125 20.10 0.75 -1.08
CA ALA A 125 20.00 2.10 -0.53
C ALA A 125 20.44 2.16 0.94
N THR A 126 20.28 1.06 1.68
CA THR A 126 20.74 0.94 3.07
C THR A 126 22.17 0.38 3.19
N GLY A 127 22.92 0.23 2.08
CA GLY A 127 24.34 -0.14 2.09
C GLY A 127 24.61 -1.65 2.12
N ARG A 128 23.61 -2.49 1.82
CA ARG A 128 23.80 -3.94 1.60
C ARG A 128 24.03 -4.21 0.12
N SER A 129 24.49 -5.41 -0.22
CA SER A 129 24.85 -5.76 -1.59
C SER A 129 23.62 -6.06 -2.46
N ASP A 130 22.67 -6.84 -1.93
CA ASP A 130 21.45 -7.25 -2.65
C ASP A 130 20.34 -7.66 -1.67
N ALA A 131 19.20 -8.10 -2.21
CA ALA A 131 18.18 -8.86 -1.49
C ALA A 131 18.20 -10.33 -1.93
N ALA A 132 17.91 -11.24 -1.00
CA ALA A 132 17.84 -12.68 -1.25
C ALA A 132 16.60 -13.26 -0.57
N LEU A 133 15.93 -14.20 -1.24
CA LEU A 133 14.88 -15.02 -0.68
C LEU A 133 15.50 -16.33 -0.20
N LEU A 134 15.50 -16.59 1.11
CA LEU A 134 16.13 -17.77 1.73
C LEU A 134 15.15 -18.92 2.02
N GLY A 135 13.92 -18.80 1.55
CA GLY A 135 12.83 -19.72 1.81
C GLY A 135 11.69 -19.53 0.82
N SER A 136 10.45 -19.67 1.27
CA SER A 136 9.27 -19.65 0.40
C SER A 136 8.13 -18.76 0.91
N THR A 137 8.25 -18.23 2.12
CA THR A 137 7.25 -17.39 2.76
C THR A 137 7.62 -15.91 2.67
N VAL A 138 6.64 -15.07 2.96
CA VAL A 138 6.80 -13.60 3.01
C VAL A 138 7.87 -13.14 4.02
N TYR A 139 8.20 -13.96 5.03
CA TYR A 139 9.22 -13.64 6.04
C TYR A 139 10.64 -14.08 5.67
N ASP A 140 10.83 -14.75 4.53
CA ASP A 140 12.13 -15.31 4.16
C ASP A 140 13.00 -14.35 3.33
N TRP A 141 12.53 -13.13 3.08
CA TRP A 141 13.32 -12.08 2.46
C TRP A 141 14.37 -11.52 3.43
N ARG A 142 15.60 -11.40 2.91
CA ARG A 142 16.76 -10.88 3.63
C ARG A 142 17.52 -9.90 2.76
N CYS A 143 18.11 -8.87 3.37
CA CYS A 143 19.24 -8.20 2.73
C CYS A 143 20.49 -9.06 2.88
N VAL A 144 21.31 -9.12 1.84
CA VAL A 144 22.60 -9.83 1.84
C VAL A 144 23.76 -8.86 1.64
N THR A 145 24.83 -9.07 2.40
CA THR A 145 26.12 -8.40 2.19
C THR A 145 27.17 -9.43 1.84
N TYR A 146 27.83 -9.25 0.69
CA TYR A 146 28.90 -10.14 0.25
C TYR A 146 30.26 -9.65 0.76
N SER A 147 31.01 -10.56 1.37
CA SER A 147 32.36 -10.31 1.82
C SER A 147 33.27 -11.50 1.50
N ARG A 148 34.59 -11.34 1.71
CA ARG A 148 35.54 -12.46 1.59
C ARG A 148 35.25 -13.60 2.57
N GLY A 149 34.57 -13.31 3.70
CA GLY A 149 34.14 -14.30 4.68
C GLY A 149 32.83 -15.00 4.33
N GLY A 150 32.23 -14.70 3.17
CA GLY A 150 30.93 -15.22 2.76
C GLY A 150 29.79 -14.19 2.90
N PRO A 151 28.56 -14.60 2.58
CA PRO A 151 27.38 -13.76 2.70
C PRO A 151 26.92 -13.64 4.16
N SER A 152 26.58 -12.43 4.60
CA SER A 152 25.83 -12.19 5.83
C SER A 152 24.42 -11.69 5.50
N TYR A 153 23.45 -12.05 6.34
CA TYR A 153 22.04 -11.76 6.12
C TYR A 153 21.45 -10.91 7.25
N SER A 154 20.50 -10.05 6.90
CA SER A 154 19.72 -9.25 7.85
C SER A 154 18.26 -9.14 7.39
N ASP A 155 17.36 -8.85 8.32
CA ASP A 155 15.94 -8.72 8.02
C ASP A 155 15.66 -7.53 7.09
N VAL A 156 14.60 -7.68 6.30
CA VAL A 156 14.03 -6.58 5.52
C VAL A 156 13.00 -5.84 6.36
N ASP A 157 13.18 -4.53 6.55
CA ASP A 157 12.11 -3.66 7.04
C ASP A 157 11.18 -3.36 5.87
N VAL A 158 10.09 -4.13 5.77
CA VAL A 158 9.18 -4.09 4.63
C VAL A 158 8.46 -2.75 4.53
N LEU A 159 8.10 -2.12 5.65
CA LEU A 159 7.47 -0.79 5.62
C LEU A 159 8.46 0.26 5.12
N ALA A 160 9.72 0.22 5.57
CA ALA A 160 10.76 1.10 5.05
C ALA A 160 11.03 0.85 3.56
N ALA A 161 11.06 -0.40 3.12
CA ALA A 161 11.20 -0.75 1.71
C ALA A 161 10.01 -0.24 0.87
N CYS A 162 8.79 -0.33 1.40
CA CYS A 162 7.61 0.24 0.77
C CYS A 162 7.71 1.76 0.65
N ARG A 163 8.10 2.46 1.72
CA ARG A 163 8.33 3.91 1.69
C ARG A 163 9.40 4.30 0.68
N GLU A 164 10.50 3.58 0.58
CA GLU A 164 11.53 3.82 -0.46
C GLU A 164 10.96 3.63 -1.87
N THR A 165 10.24 2.53 -2.09
CA THR A 165 9.66 2.18 -3.40
C THR A 165 8.63 3.21 -3.87
N THR A 166 7.81 3.71 -2.94
CA THR A 166 6.74 4.66 -3.24
C THR A 166 7.10 6.10 -2.89
N PHE A 167 8.39 6.46 -2.77
CA PHE A 167 8.82 7.83 -2.46
C PHE A 167 8.15 8.46 -1.22
N GLY A 168 7.87 7.66 -0.20
CA GLY A 168 7.27 8.04 1.08
C GLY A 168 5.76 7.91 1.17
N TYR A 169 5.05 7.60 0.07
CA TYR A 169 3.58 7.54 0.07
C TYR A 169 3.00 6.32 0.82
N ALA A 170 3.63 5.16 0.78
CA ALA A 170 3.15 3.97 1.47
C ALA A 170 3.34 4.11 2.97
N THR A 171 2.24 4.09 3.73
CA THR A 171 2.28 4.08 5.19
C THR A 171 1.87 2.74 5.78
N VAL A 172 1.43 1.79 4.95
CA VAL A 172 1.11 0.43 5.37
C VAL A 172 1.55 -0.60 4.34
N GLU A 173 2.18 -1.64 4.85
CA GLU A 173 2.61 -2.85 4.18
C GLU A 173 1.72 -4.03 4.63
N ARG A 174 1.38 -4.90 3.69
CA ARG A 174 0.68 -6.17 3.96
C ARG A 174 1.16 -7.23 3.00
N PHE A 175 0.92 -8.49 3.31
CA PHE A 175 1.03 -9.58 2.34
C PHE A 175 -0.36 -10.13 2.01
N ALA A 176 -0.61 -10.49 0.75
CA ALA A 176 -1.87 -11.11 0.37
C ALA A 176 -1.90 -12.62 0.67
N SER A 177 -0.74 -13.29 0.68
CA SER A 177 -0.60 -14.72 0.94
C SER A 177 0.71 -15.02 1.67
N PHE A 178 0.64 -15.50 2.91
CA PHE A 178 1.84 -15.81 3.70
C PHE A 178 2.80 -16.80 3.00
N ARG A 179 2.23 -17.75 2.27
CA ARG A 179 2.97 -18.81 1.56
C ARG A 179 3.49 -18.39 0.18
N ASP A 180 3.20 -17.17 -0.24
CA ASP A 180 3.75 -16.59 -1.46
C ASP A 180 4.67 -15.43 -1.06
N ALA A 181 5.97 -15.70 -1.08
CA ALA A 181 7.01 -14.72 -0.77
C ALA A 181 6.92 -13.43 -1.61
N TYR A 182 6.27 -13.44 -2.76
CA TYR A 182 6.13 -12.28 -3.65
C TYR A 182 4.81 -11.53 -3.46
N SER A 183 3.96 -11.94 -2.52
CA SER A 183 2.63 -11.37 -2.30
C SER A 183 2.62 -10.08 -1.44
N TRP A 184 3.79 -9.53 -1.14
CA TRP A 184 3.91 -8.25 -0.44
C TRP A 184 3.30 -7.10 -1.25
N GLN A 185 2.64 -6.20 -0.54
CA GLN A 185 1.90 -5.06 -1.07
C GLN A 185 2.23 -3.82 -0.23
N CYS A 186 2.73 -2.79 -0.89
CA CYS A 186 2.76 -1.43 -0.37
C CYS A 186 1.43 -0.77 -0.72
N ARG A 187 0.67 -0.37 0.30
CA ARG A 187 -0.59 0.33 0.13
C ARG A 187 -0.36 1.82 0.39
N VAL A 188 -0.89 2.65 -0.51
CA VAL A 188 -0.80 4.11 -0.50
C VAL A 188 -2.14 4.78 -0.26
#